data_AF-A0AA39SRJ3-F1
#
_entry.id   AF-A0AA39SRJ3-F1
#
_cell.length_a   1.000
_cell.length_b   1.000
_cell.length_c   1.000
_cell.angle_alpha   90.00
_cell.angle_beta   90.00
_cell.angle_gamma   90.00
#
_symmetry.space_group_name_H-M   'P 1'
#
loop_
_entity.id
_entity.type
_entity.pdbx_description
1 polymer ?
#
loop_
_entity_poly.entity_id
_entity_poly.type
_entity_poly.pdbx_seq_one_letter_code
_entity_poly.pdbx_strand_id
1 'polypeptide(L)'
;MHAIMCAMDENQYKLIQNTQIAKVAWDILQVAHEGTEVVKESKLQVLQTQFELLRMGEDECFNDFEIKLMDIVNQSHQLGDPYSDRRVKQKF
;
A
#
# COMPACT_ATOMS: atom_id res chain seq x y z
N MET A 1 7.01 27.29 -13.29
CA MET A 1 7.83 26.08 -13.51
C MET A 1 8.99 25.99 -12.53
N HIS A 2 9.82 27.03 -12.41
CA HIS A 2 10.95 27.06 -11.48
C HIS A 2 10.59 26.74 -10.02
N ALA A 3 9.47 27.28 -9.52
CA ALA A 3 9.00 27.02 -8.15
C ALA A 3 8.64 25.55 -7.87
N ILE A 4 8.15 24.80 -8.87
CA ILE A 4 7.81 23.38 -8.72
C ILE A 4 9.11 22.56 -8.67
N MET A 5 10.08 22.88 -9.54
CA MET A 5 11.37 22.17 -9.60
C MET A 5 12.21 22.33 -8.33
N CYS A 6 12.14 23.45 -7.62
CA CYS A 6 12.90 23.68 -6.39
C CYS A 6 12.41 22.85 -5.19
N ALA A 7 11.19 22.30 -5.23
CA ALA A 7 10.60 21.53 -4.14
C ALA A 7 10.76 20.00 -4.31
N MET A 8 11.40 19.56 -5.40
CA MET A 8 11.43 18.16 -5.83
C MET A 8 12.77 17.50 -5.53
N ASP A 9 12.73 16.19 -5.24
CA ASP A 9 13.94 15.38 -5.13
C ASP A 9 14.58 15.10 -6.51
N GLU A 10 15.83 14.66 -6.52
CA GLU A 10 16.61 14.42 -7.75
C GLU A 10 15.99 13.39 -8.70
N ASN A 11 15.22 12.42 -8.17
CA ASN A 11 14.55 11.39 -8.95
C ASN A 11 13.28 11.93 -9.61
N GLN A 12 12.50 12.72 -8.87
CA GLN A 12 11.33 13.42 -9.36
C GLN A 12 11.71 14.46 -10.41
N TYR A 13 12.82 15.17 -10.22
CA TYR A 13 13.36 16.09 -11.22
C TYR A 13 13.73 15.36 -12.52
N LYS A 14 14.43 14.22 -12.44
CA LYS A 14 14.77 13.39 -13.61
C LYS A 14 13.55 12.87 -14.38
N LEU A 15 12.44 12.63 -13.68
CA LEU A 15 11.17 12.20 -14.27
C LEU A 15 10.50 13.29 -15.11
N ILE A 16 10.62 14.56 -14.72
CA ILE A 16 9.94 15.67 -15.41
C ILE A 16 10.87 16.62 -16.17
N GLN A 17 12.20 16.45 -16.09
CA GLN A 17 13.20 17.37 -16.68
C GLN A 17 13.03 17.62 -18.19
N ASN A 18 12.48 16.64 -18.93
CA ASN A 18 12.21 16.77 -20.37
C ASN A 18 10.85 17.40 -20.68
N THR A 19 10.09 17.81 -19.67
CA THR A 19 8.73 18.32 -19.82
C THR A 19 8.72 19.83 -19.73
N GLN A 20 8.25 20.51 -20.79
CA GLN A 20 8.17 21.98 -20.88
C GLN A 20 6.80 22.55 -20.46
N ILE A 21 5.84 21.68 -20.12
CA ILE A 21 4.48 22.05 -19.69
C ILE A 21 4.26 21.64 -18.24
N ALA A 22 3.93 22.62 -17.37
CA ALA A 22 3.76 22.40 -15.94
C ALA A 22 2.65 21.38 -15.62
N LYS A 23 1.58 21.35 -16.43
CA LYS A 23 0.49 20.38 -16.27
C LYS A 23 0.93 18.94 -16.57
N VAL A 24 1.73 18.73 -17.61
CA VAL A 24 2.26 17.39 -17.95
C VAL A 24 3.26 16.92 -16.90
N ALA A 25 4.11 17.81 -16.39
CA ALA A 25 5.00 17.50 -15.28
C ALA A 25 4.22 17.10 -14.02
N TRP A 26 3.15 17.83 -13.71
CA TRP A 26 2.24 17.48 -12.63
C TRP A 26 1.57 16.11 -12.85
N ASP A 27 1.04 15.84 -14.05
CA ASP A 27 0.38 14.55 -14.34
C ASP A 27 1.37 13.37 -14.27
N ILE A 28 2.64 13.54 -14.66
CA ILE A 28 3.68 12.51 -14.51
C ILE A 28 3.98 12.24 -13.03
N LEU A 29 4.11 13.30 -12.22
CA LEU A 29 4.32 13.15 -10.77
C LEU A 29 3.11 12.52 -10.10
N GLN A 30 1.93 12.94 -10.52
CA GLN A 30 0.67 12.38 -10.06
C GLN A 30 0.61 10.90 -10.41
N VAL A 31 0.90 10.47 -11.64
CA VAL A 31 0.93 9.04 -12.00
C VAL A 31 2.04 8.28 -11.25
N ALA A 32 3.21 8.88 -11.05
CA ALA A 32 4.30 8.23 -10.32
C ALA A 32 3.97 8.01 -8.84
N HIS A 33 3.27 8.96 -8.20
CA HIS A 33 2.89 8.90 -6.79
C HIS A 33 1.52 8.27 -6.57
N GLU A 34 0.47 8.71 -7.26
CA GLU A 34 -0.85 8.06 -7.25
C GLU A 34 -0.77 6.64 -7.79
N GLY A 35 0.10 6.31 -8.74
CA GLY A 35 0.33 4.92 -9.13
C GLY A 35 0.83 4.08 -7.96
N THR A 36 1.69 4.63 -7.10
CA THR A 36 2.11 3.96 -5.87
C THR A 36 1.03 3.96 -4.79
N GLU A 37 0.24 5.03 -4.65
CA GLU A 37 -0.85 5.11 -3.68
C GLU A 37 -2.06 4.25 -4.07
N VAL A 38 -2.51 4.29 -5.32
CA VAL A 38 -3.58 3.43 -5.87
C VAL A 38 -3.17 1.96 -5.81
N VAL A 39 -1.91 1.62 -6.12
CA VAL A 39 -1.42 0.24 -5.96
C VAL A 39 -1.38 -0.15 -4.49
N LYS A 40 -0.99 0.75 -3.58
CA LYS A 40 -1.01 0.54 -2.14
C LYS A 40 -2.44 0.31 -1.63
N GLU A 41 -3.39 1.16 -2.02
CA GLU A 41 -4.81 1.03 -1.67
C GLU A 41 -5.42 -0.25 -2.23
N SER A 42 -5.12 -0.61 -3.48
CA SER A 42 -5.58 -1.86 -4.07
C SER A 42 -5.05 -3.08 -3.31
N LYS A 43 -3.76 -3.08 -2.91
CA LYS A 43 -3.18 -4.13 -2.06
C LYS A 43 -3.85 -4.19 -0.70
N LEU A 44 -4.12 -3.05 -0.07
CA LEU A 44 -4.84 -2.98 1.20
C LEU A 44 -6.25 -3.56 1.09
N GLN A 45 -7.00 -3.25 0.02
CA GLN A 45 -8.32 -3.84 -0.23
C GLN A 45 -8.27 -5.36 -0.40
N VAL A 46 -7.25 -5.87 -1.11
CA VAL A 46 -7.03 -7.31 -1.25
C VAL A 46 -6.75 -7.95 0.11
N LEU A 47 -5.86 -7.36 0.93
CA LEU A 47 -5.56 -7.84 2.28
C LEU A 47 -6.78 -7.78 3.20
N GLN A 48 -7.61 -6.75 3.09
CA GLN A 48 -8.87 -6.66 3.83
C GLN A 48 -9.81 -7.80 3.45
N THR A 49 -9.96 -8.07 2.15
CA THR A 49 -10.80 -9.17 1.67
C THR A 49 -10.27 -10.52 2.17
N GLN A 50 -8.96 -10.74 2.11
CA GLN A 50 -8.33 -11.94 2.66
C GLN A 50 -8.55 -12.06 4.17
N PHE A 51 -8.38 -10.96 4.91
CA PHE A 51 -8.62 -10.93 6.35
C PHE A 51 -10.07 -11.30 6.67
N GLU A 52 -11.05 -10.72 5.99
CA GLU A 52 -12.47 -10.99 6.23
C GLU A 52 -12.85 -12.45 5.93
N LEU A 53 -12.31 -13.00 4.84
CA LEU A 53 -12.52 -14.39 4.42
C LEU A 53 -11.69 -15.40 5.23
N LEU A 54 -10.63 -14.96 5.92
CA LEU A 54 -9.77 -15.83 6.71
C LEU A 54 -10.57 -16.51 7.82
N ARG A 55 -10.56 -17.84 7.78
CA ARG A 55 -11.16 -18.76 8.75
C ARG A 55 -10.25 -19.98 8.86
N MET A 56 -10.22 -20.57 10.05
CA MET A 56 -9.47 -21.80 10.28
C MET A 56 -10.15 -22.94 9.53
N GLY A 57 -9.36 -23.71 8.77
CA GLY A 57 -9.84 -24.93 8.13
C GLY A 57 -10.11 -26.05 9.16
N GLU A 58 -10.94 -27.03 8.80
CA GLU A 58 -11.25 -28.16 9.70
C GLU A 58 -10.02 -29.05 9.99
N ASP A 59 -9.14 -29.20 9.00
CA ASP A 59 -7.89 -29.98 9.10
C ASP A 59 -6.65 -29.10 9.35
N GLU A 60 -6.84 -27.80 9.59
CA GLU A 60 -5.75 -26.86 9.80
C GLU A 60 -5.31 -26.81 11.26
N CYS A 61 -4.00 -26.80 11.51
CA CYS A 61 -3.47 -26.58 12.85
C CYS A 61 -3.56 -25.08 13.22
N PHE A 62 -3.77 -24.80 14.51
CA PHE A 62 -3.83 -23.43 15.02
C PHE A 62 -2.59 -22.61 14.63
N ASN A 63 -1.41 -23.23 14.67
CA ASN A 63 -0.16 -22.57 14.31
C ASN A 63 -0.13 -22.15 12.83
N ASP A 64 -0.67 -22.96 11.93
CA ASP A 64 -0.72 -22.66 10.50
C ASP A 64 -1.72 -21.53 10.20
N PHE A 65 -2.84 -21.53 10.93
CA PHE A 65 -3.81 -20.44 10.89
C PHE A 65 -3.23 -19.13 11.44
N GLU A 66 -2.53 -19.18 12.58
CA GLU A 66 -1.90 -18.01 13.20
C GLU A 66 -0.83 -17.41 12.28
N ILE A 67 -0.02 -18.23 11.61
CA ILE A 67 0.95 -17.77 10.61
C ILE A 67 0.26 -16.99 9.49
N LYS A 68 -0.84 -17.52 8.92
CA LYS A 68 -1.59 -16.82 7.86
C LYS A 68 -2.21 -15.51 8.34
N LEU A 69 -2.76 -15.50 9.55
CA LEU A 69 -3.31 -14.29 10.15
C LEU A 69 -2.22 -13.22 10.33
N MET A 70 -1.06 -13.61 10.87
CA MET A 70 0.06 -12.70 11.10
C MET A 70 0.67 -12.18 9.80
N ASP A 71 0.72 -13.00 8.75
CA ASP A 71 1.20 -12.56 7.44
C ASP A 71 0.34 -11.41 6.88
N ILE A 72 -0.99 -11.53 6.94
CA ILE A 72 -1.92 -10.46 6.51
C ILE A 72 -1.73 -9.20 7.37
N VAL A 73 -1.61 -9.35 8.69
CA VAL A 73 -1.42 -8.22 9.61
C VAL A 73 -0.10 -7.49 9.33
N ASN A 74 0.98 -8.25 9.13
CA ASN A 74 2.31 -7.72 8.84
C ASN A 74 2.35 -6.99 7.49
N GLN A 75 1.74 -7.55 6.45
CA GLN A 75 1.66 -6.90 5.13
C GLN A 75 0.87 -5.59 5.20
N SER A 76 -0.24 -5.55 5.95
CA SER A 76 -1.02 -4.32 6.15
C SER A 76 -0.23 -3.26 6.92
N HIS A 77 0.53 -3.68 7.95
CA HIS A 77 1.43 -2.80 8.69
C HIS A 77 2.52 -2.20 7.78
N GLN A 78 3.13 -3.00 6.90
CA GLN A 78 4.14 -2.54 5.94
C GLN A 78 3.55 -1.54 4.93
N LEU A 79 2.26 -1.69 4.59
CA LEU A 79 1.52 -0.74 3.77
C LEU A 79 0.96 0.44 4.59
N GLY A 80 1.34 0.60 5.87
CA GLY A 80 0.99 1.77 6.67
C GLY A 80 -0.46 1.81 7.17
N ASP A 81 -1.20 0.69 7.10
CA ASP A 81 -2.54 0.56 7.71
C ASP A 81 -2.58 -0.66 8.65
N PRO A 82 -2.02 -0.54 9.86
CA PRO A 82 -1.92 -1.67 10.78
C PRO A 82 -3.30 -2.07 11.35
N TYR A 83 -3.58 -3.37 11.37
CA TYR A 83 -4.76 -3.89 12.07
C TYR A 83 -4.65 -3.65 13.58
N SER A 84 -5.77 -3.30 14.21
CA SER A 84 -5.84 -3.21 15.67
C SER A 84 -5.88 -4.60 16.31
N ASP A 85 -5.25 -4.73 17.49
CA ASP A 85 -5.24 -5.97 18.29
C ASP A 85 -6.65 -6.52 18.52
N ARG A 86 -7.65 -5.64 18.66
CA ARG A 86 -9.05 -6.04 18.82
C ARG A 86 -9.56 -6.81 17.60
N ARG A 87 -9.25 -6.36 16.39
CA ARG A 87 -9.68 -7.04 15.15
C ARG A 87 -8.94 -8.36 14.98
N VAL A 88 -7.65 -8.40 15.29
CA VAL A 88 -6.86 -9.64 15.21
C VAL A 88 -7.39 -10.69 16.20
N LYS A 89 -7.71 -10.29 17.43
CA LYS A 89 -8.26 -11.18 18.45
C LYS A 89 -9.64 -11.75 18.14
N GLN A 90 -10.41 -11.14 17.24
CA GLN A 90 -11.70 -11.66 16.78
C GLN A 90 -11.57 -12.85 15.81
N LYS A 91 -10.35 -13.14 15.34
CA LYS A 91 -10.06 -14.26 14.43
C LYS A 91 -9.66 -15.55 15.14
N PHE A 92 -9.29 -15.46 16.41
CA PHE A 92 -9.17 -16.61 17.31
C PHE A 92 -10.54 -16.95 17.91
#